data_AF-A0A1I7I9V8-F1
#
_entry.id   AF-A0A1I7I9V8-F1
#
_cell.length_a   1.000
_cell.length_b   1.000
_cell.length_c   1.000
_cell.angle_alpha   90.00
_cell.angle_beta   90.00
_cell.angle_gamma   90.00
#
_symmetry.space_group_name_H-M   'P 1'
#
loop_
_entity.id
_entity.type
_entity.pdbx_description
1 polymer ?
#
loop_
_entity_poly.entity_id
_entity_poly.type
_entity_poly.pdbx_seq_one_letter_code
_entity_poly.pdbx_strand_id
1 'polypeptide(L)' 'MTGLEDEKFIISGLHQTTFFASLLRSWFSNNEIEPKAIIESDFGAMIVNLVSKGLGISILPLSFKSAKVENVVFIELE' A
#
# COMPACT_ATOMS: atom_id res chain seq x y z
N MET A 1 0.30 -11.21 -10.94
CA MET A 1 0.38 -11.57 -9.51
C MET A 1 -1.03 -11.95 -9.07
N THR A 2 -1.29 -13.22 -8.78
CA THR A 2 -2.61 -13.70 -8.30
C THR A 2 -2.63 -13.68 -6.77
N GLY A 3 -3.72 -13.26 -6.12
CA GLY A 3 -3.91 -13.32 -4.66
C GLY A 3 -3.88 -11.98 -3.91
N LEU A 4 -3.64 -10.86 -4.60
CA LEU A 4 -3.68 -9.52 -3.98
C LEU A 4 -5.11 -9.12 -3.57
N GLU A 5 -6.12 -9.66 -4.24
CA GLU A 5 -7.54 -9.46 -4.00
C GLU A 5 -8.03 -9.89 -2.60
N ASP A 6 -7.29 -10.79 -1.93
CA ASP A 6 -7.61 -11.28 -0.60
C ASP A 6 -6.78 -10.64 0.52
N GLU A 7 -5.84 -9.79 0.16
CA GLU A 7 -4.95 -9.14 1.12
C GLU A 7 -5.63 -7.98 1.85
N LYS A 8 -5.18 -7.75 3.09
CA LYS A 8 -5.62 -6.63 3.90
C LYS A 8 -4.75 -5.41 3.59
N PHE A 9 -5.34 -4.42 2.94
CA PHE A 9 -4.63 -3.22 2.52
C PHE A 9 -4.60 -2.16 3.63
N ILE A 10 -3.41 -1.66 3.93
CA ILE A 10 -3.14 -0.44 4.69
C ILE A 10 -2.71 0.61 3.66
N ILE A 11 -3.55 1.59 3.35
CA ILE A 11 -3.34 2.47 2.19
C ILE A 11 -3.52 3.94 2.55
N SER A 12 -2.91 4.81 1.75
CA SER A 12 -3.19 6.25 1.78
C SER A 12 -4.62 6.50 1.32
N GLY A 13 -5.31 7.44 1.98
CA GLY A 13 -6.76 7.58 1.86
C GLY A 13 -7.20 7.68 0.39
N LEU A 14 -7.89 6.65 -0.11
CA LEU A 14 -8.28 6.59 -1.53
C LEU A 14 -9.30 7.67 -1.89
N HIS A 15 -9.90 8.34 -0.91
CA HIS A 15 -10.81 9.45 -1.12
C HIS A 15 -10.11 10.80 -1.34
N GLN A 16 -8.78 10.86 -1.19
CA GLN A 16 -8.03 12.09 -1.38
C GLN A 16 -7.66 12.34 -2.84
N THR A 17 -7.53 13.62 -3.20
CA THR A 17 -7.17 14.08 -4.55
C THR A 17 -5.66 14.23 -4.75
N THR A 18 -4.84 13.64 -3.88
CA THR A 18 -3.39 13.66 -4.04
C THR A 18 -2.99 12.89 -5.30
N PHE A 19 -1.84 13.26 -5.88
CA PHE A 19 -1.30 12.57 -7.04
C PHE A 19 -1.10 11.07 -6.77
N PHE A 20 -0.55 10.73 -5.60
CA PHE A 20 -0.31 9.35 -5.21
C PHE A 20 -1.61 8.55 -5.04
N ALA A 21 -2.62 9.10 -4.36
CA ALA A 21 -3.91 8.44 -4.22
C ALA A 21 -4.59 8.22 -5.59
N SER A 22 -4.45 9.18 -6.50
CA SER A 22 -4.97 9.05 -7.87
C SER A 22 -4.24 7.98 -8.67
N LEU A 23 -2.91 7.93 -8.58
CA LEU A 23 -2.10 6.89 -9.20
C LEU A 23 -2.47 5.50 -8.66
N LEU A 24 -2.64 5.39 -7.34
CA LEU A 24 -2.99 4.13 -6.68
C LEU A 24 -4.38 3.64 -7.10
N ARG A 25 -5.38 4.52 -7.17
CA ARG A 25 -6.72 4.19 -7.71
C ARG A 25 -6.65 3.69 -9.16
N SER A 26 -5.90 4.40 -10.01
CA SER A 26 -5.71 3.98 -11.41
C SER A 26 -5.03 2.62 -11.50
N TRP A 27 -4.03 2.35 -10.67
CA TRP A 27 -3.34 1.06 -10.64
C TRP A 27 -4.28 -0.08 -10.24
N PHE A 28 -5.06 0.09 -9.16
CA PHE A 28 -6.07 -0.89 -8.76
C PHE A 28 -7.12 -1.13 -9.87
N SER A 29 -7.64 -0.06 -10.47
CA SER A 29 -8.62 -0.13 -11.56
C SER A 29 -8.07 -0.86 -12.79
N ASN A 30 -6.82 -0.60 -13.18
CA ASN A 30 -6.19 -1.23 -14.35
C ASN A 30 -5.91 -2.72 -14.15
N ASN A 31 -5.79 -3.16 -12.90
CA ASN A 31 -5.55 -4.56 -12.54
C ASN A 31 -6.83 -5.28 -12.12
N GLU A 32 -8.00 -4.64 -12.20
CA GLU A 32 -9.29 -5.19 -11.78
C GLU A 32 -9.29 -5.66 -10.31
N ILE A 33 -8.49 -5.01 -9.46
CA ILE A 33 -8.37 -5.30 -8.03
C ILE A 33 -9.24 -4.32 -7.25
N GLU A 34 -10.20 -4.83 -6.47
CA GLU A 34 -10.93 -4.05 -5.48
C GLU A 34 -10.28 -4.24 -4.10
N PRO A 35 -9.48 -3.27 -3.59
CA PRO A 35 -8.71 -3.47 -2.38
C PRO A 35 -9.60 -3.49 -1.13
N LYS A 36 -9.40 -4.49 -0.26
CA LYS A 36 -9.99 -4.53 1.09
C LYS A 36 -9.18 -3.64 2.04
N ALA A 37 -9.48 -2.33 2.02
CA ALA A 37 -8.83 -1.36 2.90
C ALA A 37 -9.27 -1.58 4.36
N ILE A 38 -8.33 -1.95 5.22
CA ILE A 38 -8.58 -2.14 6.66
C ILE A 38 -8.18 -0.91 7.49
N ILE A 39 -7.23 -0.12 6.98
CA ILE A 39 -6.69 1.08 7.63
C ILE A 39 -6.34 2.09 6.54
N GLU A 40 -6.80 3.33 6.70
CA GLU A 40 -6.40 4.45 5.87
C GLU A 40 -5.48 5.41 6.65
N SER A 41 -4.32 5.76 6.07
CA SER A 41 -3.38 6.71 6.65
C SER A 41 -2.45 7.28 5.59
N ASP A 42 -2.20 8.59 5.61
CA ASP A 42 -1.22 9.24 4.71
C ASP A 42 0.16 9.39 5.36
N PHE A 43 0.31 8.96 6.61
CA PHE A 43 1.58 8.97 7.32
C PHE A 43 2.36 7.71 6.99
N GLY A 44 3.26 7.81 6.00
CA GLY A 44 4.01 6.64 5.53
C GLY A 44 4.81 5.90 6.62
N ALA A 45 5.32 6.61 7.64
CA ALA A 45 5.98 5.95 8.79
C ALA A 45 5.02 5.06 9.60
N MET A 46 3.75 5.47 9.75
CA MET A 46 2.72 4.66 10.39
C MET A 46 2.40 3.43 9.54
N ILE A 47 2.21 3.62 8.23
CA ILE A 47 1.93 2.53 7.29
C ILE A 47 3.00 1.45 7.39
N VAL A 48 4.28 1.82 7.28
CA VAL A 48 5.39 0.86 7.34
C VAL A 48 5.47 0.17 8.70
N ASN A 49 5.17 0.86 9.80
CA ASN A 49 5.12 0.25 11.14
C ASN A 49 4.00 -0.80 11.30
N LEU A 50 2.85 -0.58 10.67
CA LEU A 50 1.73 -1.52 10.72
C LEU A 50 2.03 -2.75 9.86
N VAL A 51 2.63 -2.56 8.69
CA VAL A 51 3.12 -3.65 7.83
C VAL A 51 4.18 -4.48 8.56
N SER A 52 5.15 -3.84 9.23
CA SER A 52 6.20 -4.55 9.99
C SER A 52 5.66 -5.39 11.16
N LYS A 53 4.40 -5.15 11.57
CA LYS A 53 3.69 -5.91 12.61
C LYS A 53 2.79 -7.02 12.03
N GLY A 54 2.78 -7.21 10.71
CA GLY A 54 1.98 -8.24 10.04
C GLY A 54 0.49 -7.93 9.99
N LEU A 55 0.08 -6.65 10.09
CA LEU A 55 -1.34 -6.28 10.06
C LEU A 55 -1.94 -6.27 8.64
N GLY A 56 -1.10 -6.24 7.61
CA GLY A 56 -1.50 -6.21 6.22
C GLY A 56 -0.35 -5.78 5.31
N ILE A 57 -0.69 -5.43 4.07
CA ILE A 57 0.25 -4.96 3.04
C ILE A 57 -0.07 -3.52 2.62
N SER A 58 0.89 -2.86 1.97
CA SER A 58 0.70 -1.53 1.40
C SER A 58 1.40 -1.42 0.07
N ILE A 59 0.84 -0.60 -0.82
CA ILE A 59 1.54 -0.07 -1.99
C ILE A 59 2.07 1.31 -1.60
N LEU A 60 3.37 1.55 -1.81
CA LEU A 60 4.05 2.78 -1.42
C LEU A 60 5.02 3.23 -2.51
N PRO A 61 5.38 4.53 -2.57
CA PRO A 61 6.47 4.99 -3.42
C PRO A 61 7.79 4.28 -3.10
N LEU A 62 8.63 4.05 -4.12
CA LEU A 62 9.91 3.35 -3.99
C LEU A 62 10.86 3.99 -2.95
N SER A 63 10.73 5.29 -2.69
CA SER A 63 11.53 6.02 -1.69
C SER A 63 11.45 5.41 -0.29
N PHE A 64 10.34 4.74 0.07
CA PHE A 64 10.16 4.09 1.37
C PHE A 64 11.09 2.88 1.60
N LYS A 65 11.62 2.27 0.52
CA LYS A 65 12.62 1.19 0.61
C LYS A 65 13.88 1.60 1.37
N SER A 66 14.19 2.90 1.37
CA SER A 66 15.34 3.46 2.11
C SER A 66 15.19 3.43 3.63
N ALA A 67 13.96 3.26 4.16
CA ALA A 67 13.70 3.26 5.60
C ALA A 67 14.27 2.03 6.32
N LYS A 68 14.63 0.96 5.59
CA LYS A 68 15.25 -0.27 6.12
C LYS A 68 14.56 -0.84 7.38
N VAL A 69 13.22 -0.85 7.37
CA VAL A 69 12.44 -1.36 8.50
C VAL A 69 12.54 -2.88 8.56
N GLU A 70 12.81 -3.41 9.76
CA GLU A 70 12.86 -4.85 9.99
C GLU A 70 11.51 -5.51 9.70
N ASN A 71 11.54 -6.77 9.25
CA ASN A 71 10.34 -7.57 8.94
C ASN A 71 9.44 -6.98 7.84
N VAL A 72 9.98 -6.10 6.99
CA VAL A 72 9.29 -5.56 5.81
C VAL A 72 10.09 -5.91 4.56
N VAL A 73 9.41 -6.48 3.57
CA VAL A 73 9.97 -6.75 2.25
C VAL A 73 9.28 -5.85 1.23
N PHE A 74 10.07 -5.12 0.44
CA PHE A 74 9.57 -4.32 -0.67
C PHE A 74 9.63 -5.16 -1.95
N ILE A 75 8.48 -5.34 -2.59
CA ILE A 75 8.35 -5.98 -3.89
C ILE A 75 7.99 -4.88 -4.89
N GLU A 76 8.76 -4.77 -5.97
CA GLU A 76 8.51 -3.80 -7.03
C GLU A 76 7.32 -4.29 -7.88
N LEU A 77 6.42 -3.36 -8.23
CA LEU A 77 5.28 -3.62 -9.11
C LEU A 77 5.72 -3.36 -10.55
N GLU A 78 5.50 -4.31 -11.44
CA GLU A 78 5.75 -4.19 -12.90
C GLU A 78 4.62 -3.42 -13.61
#